data_AF-A0A522VJ22-F1
#
_entry.id   AF-A0A522VJ22-F1
#
_cell.length_a   1.000
_cell.length_b   1.000
_cell.length_c   1.000
_cell.angle_alpha   90.00
_cell.angle_beta   90.00
_cell.angle_gamma   90.00
#
_symmetry.space_group_name_H-M   'P 1'
#
loop_
_entity.id
_entity.type
_entity.pdbx_description
1 polymer ?
#
loop_
_entity_poly.entity_id
_entity_poly.type
_entity_poly.pdbx_seq_one_letter_code
_entity_poly.pdbx_strand_id
1 'polypeptide(L)' 'MSFYIGYRVPGDLCRRCLTLDDRYYGAVTEADADRIAAGLRQREGVEPAIQSVRGRLIRLAKVRRGGKV' A
#
# COMPACT_ATOMS: atom_id res chain seq x y z
N MET A 1 -12.39 9.79 -8.79
CA MET A 1 -12.93 8.64 -8.01
C MET A 1 -11.75 7.99 -7.31
N SER A 2 -11.94 7.38 -6.13
CA SER A 2 -10.88 6.65 -5.42
C SER A 2 -11.30 5.19 -5.31
N PHE A 3 -10.35 4.26 -5.32
CA PHE A 3 -10.61 2.85 -5.11
C PHE A 3 -9.97 2.39 -3.79
N TYR A 4 -10.53 1.31 -3.24
CA TYR A 4 -10.08 0.71 -1.99
C TYR A 4 -9.11 -0.42 -2.30
N ILE A 5 -8.00 -0.45 -1.57
CA ILE A 5 -7.17 -1.64 -1.44
C ILE A 5 -7.35 -2.13 -0.01
N GLY A 6 -7.82 -3.37 0.12
CA GLY A 6 -7.96 -4.05 1.40
C GLY A 6 -6.58 -4.38 1.97
N TYR A 7 -5.90 -3.38 2.50
CA TYR A 7 -4.66 -3.59 3.22
C TYR A 7 -5.00 -3.99 4.66
N ARG A 8 -4.65 -5.23 5.02
CA ARG A 8 -4.83 -5.72 6.38
C ARG A 8 -3.54 -5.50 7.14
N VAL A 9 -3.47 -4.43 7.94
CA VAL A 9 -2.40 -4.20 8.92
C VAL A 9 -2.31 -5.45 9.83
N PRO A 10 -1.22 -6.25 9.76
CA PRO A 10 -1.08 -7.43 10.62
C PRO A 10 -1.05 -7.02 12.10
N GLY A 11 -2.01 -7.52 12.90
CA GLY A 11 -2.18 -7.16 14.31
C GLY A 11 -3.27 -6.11 14.58
N ASP A 12 -3.83 -5.51 13.53
CA ASP A 12 -4.95 -4.57 13.65
C ASP A 12 -6.29 -5.29 13.43
N LEU A 13 -7.10 -5.34 14.49
CA LEU A 13 -8.44 -5.93 14.45
C LEU A 13 -9.42 -5.08 13.61
N CYS A 14 -9.10 -3.82 13.32
CA CYS A 14 -10.02 -2.87 12.72
C CYS A 14 -10.09 -2.89 11.19
N ARG A 15 -9.46 -3.87 10.50
CA ARG A 15 -9.48 -4.03 9.03
C ARG A 15 -9.45 -2.68 8.29
N ARG A 16 -8.45 -1.84 8.56
CA ARG A 16 -8.38 -0.49 8.00
C ARG A 16 -8.10 -0.54 6.49
N CYS A 17 -9.13 -0.30 5.67
CA CYS A 17 -8.98 -0.17 4.23
C CYS A 17 -8.22 1.12 3.88
N LEU A 18 -7.18 1.03 3.05
CA LEU A 18 -6.51 2.21 2.50
C LEU A 18 -7.13 2.57 1.15
N THR A 19 -7.29 3.86 0.90
CA THR A 19 -7.78 4.38 -0.37
C THR A 19 -6.64 4.88 -1.23
N LEU A 20 -6.66 4.49 -2.50
CA LEU A 20 -5.80 5.04 -3.54
C LEU A 20 -6.64 5.75 -4.58
N ASP A 21 -6.02 6.71 -5.25
CA ASP A 21 -6.62 7.38 -6.40
C ASP A 21 -6.80 6.36 -7.54
N ASP A 22 -7.94 6.39 -8.23
CA ASP A 22 -8.31 5.44 -9.30
C ASP A 22 -7.28 5.33 -10.43
N ARG A 23 -6.45 6.36 -10.63
CA ARG A 23 -5.32 6.28 -11.54
C ARG A 23 -4.32 5.16 -11.17
N TYR A 24 -4.33 4.64 -9.96
CA TYR A 24 -3.47 3.53 -9.53
C TYR A 24 -4.18 2.18 -9.55
N TYR A 25 -5.44 2.14 -9.98
CA TYR A 25 -6.21 0.91 -10.11
C TYR A 25 -5.53 -0.06 -11.07
N GLY A 26 -5.43 -1.34 -10.66
CA GLY A 26 -4.72 -2.38 -11.40
C GLY A 26 -3.19 -2.26 -11.44
N ALA A 27 -2.59 -1.19 -10.91
CA ALA A 27 -1.13 -1.05 -10.86
C ALA A 27 -0.51 -1.69 -9.60
N VAL A 28 -1.30 -1.82 -8.53
CA VAL A 28 -0.90 -2.37 -7.24
C VAL A 28 -2.00 -3.26 -6.66
N THR A 29 -1.59 -4.24 -5.87
CA THR A 29 -2.45 -5.27 -5.29
C THR A 29 -2.44 -5.20 -3.76
N GLU A 30 -3.35 -5.93 -3.11
CA GLU A 30 -3.33 -6.12 -1.65
C GLU A 30 -2.00 -6.75 -1.18
N ALA A 31 -1.47 -7.72 -1.94
CA ALA A 31 -0.18 -8.35 -1.65
C ALA A 31 1.00 -7.35 -1.69
N ASP A 32 0.94 -6.33 -2.56
CA ASP A 32 1.95 -5.28 -2.56
C ASP A 32 1.88 -4.43 -1.29
N ALA A 33 0.68 -4.16 -0.79
CA ALA A 33 0.47 -3.43 0.46
C ALA A 33 1.05 -4.22 1.64
N ASP A 34 0.77 -5.53 1.71
CA ASP A 34 1.30 -6.42 2.73
C ASP A 34 2.82 -6.51 2.71
N ARG A 35 3.43 -6.64 1.51
CA ARG A 35 4.89 -6.68 1.36
C ARG A 35 5.54 -5.37 1.80
N ILE A 36 4.95 -4.24 1.42
CA ILE A 36 5.45 -2.91 1.81
C ILE A 36 5.38 -2.74 3.33
N ALA A 37 4.28 -3.16 3.93
CA ALA A 37 4.08 -3.10 5.37
C ALA A 37 5.06 -3.97 6.13
N ALA A 38 5.24 -5.22 5.70
CA ALA A 38 6.23 -6.13 6.30
C ALA A 38 7.64 -5.53 6.24
N GLY A 39 8.03 -4.95 5.09
CA GLY A 39 9.33 -4.31 4.94
C GLY A 39 9.51 -3.05 5.81
N LEU A 40 8.44 -2.27 6.03
CA LEU A 40 8.48 -1.14 6.96
C LEU A 40 8.59 -1.62 8.41
N ARG A 41 7.81 -2.63 8.80
CA ARG A 41 7.86 -3.21 10.15
C ARG A 41 9.24 -3.76 10.47
N GLN A 42 9.87 -4.46 9.52
CA GLN A 42 11.24 -4.96 9.69
C GLN A 42 12.27 -3.84 9.89
N ARG A 43 12.09 -2.70 9.21
CA ARG A 43 13.02 -1.56 9.26
C ARG A 43 12.85 -0.70 10.51
N GLU A 44 11.61 -0.50 10.94
CA GLU A 44 11.25 0.45 12.01
C GLU A 44 11.05 -0.25 13.35
N GLY A 45 10.91 -1.59 13.37
CA GLY A 45 10.67 -2.37 14.59
C GLY A 45 9.27 -2.18 15.18
N VAL A 46 8.42 -1.37 14.56
CA VAL A 46 7.07 -1.01 15.00
C VAL A 46 6.06 -1.10 13.86
N GLU A 47 4.78 -1.05 14.19
CA GLU A 47 3.71 -1.06 13.18
C GLU A 47 3.78 0.20 12.30
N PRO A 48 3.89 0.06 10.97
CA PRO A 48 3.96 1.22 10.09
C PRO A 48 2.65 2.02 10.08
N ALA A 49 2.79 3.34 10.08
CA ALA A 49 1.67 4.24 9.81
C ALA A 49 1.06 3.95 8.43
N ILE A 50 -0.27 3.95 8.34
CA ILE A 50 -1.02 3.75 7.08
C ILE A 50 -0.55 4.73 5.98
N GLN A 51 -0.20 5.96 6.36
CA GLN A 51 0.32 6.95 5.41
C GLN A 51 1.68 6.55 4.82
N SER A 52 2.55 5.91 5.60
CA SER A 52 3.84 5.37 5.12
C SER A 52 3.64 4.24 4.12
N VAL A 53 2.71 3.33 4.40
CA VAL A 53 2.32 2.24 3.48
C VAL A 53 1.74 2.84 2.19
N ARG A 54 0.79 3.79 2.31
CA ARG A 54 0.17 4.48 1.18
C ARG A 54 1.19 5.21 0.31
N GLY A 55 2.14 5.93 0.90
CA GLY A 55 3.19 6.66 0.18
C GLY A 55 4.08 5.71 -0.64
N ARG A 56 4.46 4.57 -0.06
CA ARG A 56 5.24 3.55 -0.79
C ARG A 56 4.43 2.85 -1.87
N LEU A 57 3.15 2.56 -1.65
CA LEU A 57 2.27 2.00 -2.68
C LEU A 57 2.12 2.94 -3.87
N ILE A 58 1.92 4.25 -3.62
CA ILE A 58 1.86 5.25 -4.69
C ILE A 58 3.17 5.29 -5.49
N ARG A 59 4.32 5.22 -4.81
CA ARG A 59 5.63 5.17 -5.48
C ARG A 59 5.77 3.91 -6.33
N LEU A 60 5.37 2.74 -5.82
CA LEU A 60 5.37 1.48 -6.58
C LEU A 60 4.44 1.55 -7.80
N ALA A 61 3.22 2.06 -7.62
CA ALA A 61 2.25 2.24 -8.70
C ALA A 61 2.79 3.18 -9.79
N LYS A 62 3.46 4.28 -9.40
CA LYS A 62 4.13 5.18 -10.34
C LYS A 62 5.23 4.49 -11.14
N VAL A 63 6.07 3.66 -10.50
CA VAL A 63 7.13 2.91 -11.20
C VAL A 63 6.53 1.92 -12.19
N ARG A 64 5.51 1.15 -11.78
CA ARG A 64 4.85 0.17 -12.67
C ARG A 64 4.11 0.81 -13.84
N ARG A 65 3.52 2.00 -13.64
CA ARG A 65 2.91 2.77 -14.72
C ARG A 65 3.93 3.48 -15.60
N GLY A 66 5.01 4.01 -15.03
CA GLY A 66 6.11 4.65 -15.75
C GLY A 66 7.06 3.67 -16.45
N GLY A 67 6.92 2.36 -16.20
CA GLY A 67 7.51 1.29 -17.01
C GLY A 67 6.62 0.81 -18.16
N LYS A 68 5.41 1.37 -18.32
CA LYS A 68 4.61 1.32 -19.56
C LYS A 68 4.93 2.59 -20.36
N VAL A 69 6.12 2.66 -20.92
CA VAL A 69 6.45 3.57 -22.02
C VAL A 69 6.88 2.71 -23.19
#